data_AF-A0A6P1CWH7-F1
#
_entry.id   AF-A0A6P1CWH7-F1
#
_cell.length_a   1.000
_cell.length_b   1.000
_cell.length_c   1.000
_cell.angle_alpha   90.00
_cell.angle_beta   90.00
_cell.angle_gamma   90.00
#
_symmetry.space_group_name_H-M   'P 1'
#
loop_
_entity.id
_entity.type
_entity.pdbx_description
1 polymer ?
#
loop_
_entity_poly.entity_id
_entity_poly.type
_entity_poly.pdbx_seq_one_letter_code
_entity_poly.pdbx_strand_id
1 'polypeptide(L)' 'MNTTEKRSLLQRVSPTQWLALVLTILAVVFILQNRTKVSIDILAITITSPMWVALLALFLVGWAAGVLTMRRRR' A
#
# COMPACT_ATOMS: atom_id res chain seq x y z
N MET A 1 -35.25 -4.00 -15.10
CA MET A 1 -34.01 -3.44 -14.50
C MET A 1 -33.04 -4.60 -14.27
N ASN A 2 -31.89 -4.58 -14.93
CA ASN A 2 -31.17 -5.78 -15.39
C ASN A 2 -30.20 -6.33 -14.34
N THR A 3 -30.50 -7.48 -13.73
CA THR A 3 -29.62 -8.15 -12.76
C THR A 3 -28.60 -9.09 -13.41
N THR A 4 -28.77 -9.42 -14.69
CA THR A 4 -27.93 -10.37 -15.45
C THR A 4 -26.61 -9.75 -15.93
N GLU A 5 -26.57 -8.44 -16.23
CA GLU A 5 -25.34 -7.80 -16.76
C GLU A 5 -24.20 -7.67 -15.76
N LYS A 6 -24.50 -7.41 -14.47
CA LYS A 6 -23.44 -7.22 -13.45
C LYS A 6 -22.54 -8.44 -13.28
N ARG A 7 -23.08 -9.66 -13.47
CA ARG A 7 -22.29 -10.90 -13.39
C ARG A 7 -21.29 -11.02 -14.56
N SER A 8 -21.65 -10.54 -15.75
CA SER A 8 -20.77 -10.58 -16.93
C SER A 8 -19.52 -9.69 -16.77
N LEU A 9 -19.68 -8.52 -16.13
CA LEU A 9 -18.55 -7.61 -15.89
C LEU A 9 -17.58 -8.12 -14.81
N LEU A 10 -18.10 -8.73 -13.74
CA LEU A 10 -17.27 -9.30 -12.65
C LEU A 10 -16.50 -10.56 -13.09
N GLN A 11 -17.04 -11.31 -14.04
CA GLN A 11 -16.45 -12.56 -14.56
C GLN A 11 -15.30 -12.31 -15.54
N ARG A 12 -15.16 -11.09 -16.08
CA ARG A 12 -14.04 -10.65 -16.94
C ARG A 12 -12.82 -10.15 -16.16
N VAL A 13 -12.93 -10.00 -14.84
CA VAL A 13 -11.85 -9.48 -14.01
C VAL A 13 -10.85 -10.59 -13.73
N SER A 14 -9.60 -10.40 -14.15
CA SER A 14 -8.55 -11.41 -13.92
C SER A 14 -8.30 -11.60 -12.41
N PRO A 15 -7.79 -12.77 -11.98
CA PRO A 15 -7.41 -12.98 -10.58
C PRO A 15 -6.43 -11.91 -10.05
N THR A 16 -5.54 -11.43 -10.92
CA THR A 16 -4.60 -10.34 -10.62
C THR A 16 -5.30 -9.00 -10.37
N GLN A 17 -6.36 -8.67 -11.11
CA GLN A 17 -7.13 -7.46 -10.88
C GLN A 17 -7.94 -7.53 -9.58
N TRP A 18 -8.50 -8.69 -9.24
CA TRP A 18 -9.13 -8.91 -7.93
C TRP A 18 -8.13 -8.76 -6.79
N LEU A 19 -6.93 -9.33 -6.93
CA LEU A 19 -5.86 -9.16 -5.93
C LEU A 19 -5.48 -7.69 -5.77
N ALA A 20 -5.28 -6.96 -6.88
CA ALA A 20 -4.97 -5.53 -6.85
C ALA A 20 -6.08 -4.72 -6.15
N LEU A 21 -7.35 -5.06 -6.41
CA LEU A 21 -8.50 -4.42 -5.77
C LEU A 21 -8.51 -4.66 -4.25
N VAL A 22 -8.31 -5.91 -3.82
CA VAL A 22 -8.23 -6.27 -2.40
C VAL A 22 -7.09 -5.54 -1.71
N LEU A 23 -5.89 -5.54 -2.31
CA LEU A 23 -4.73 -4.82 -1.78
C LEU A 23 -5.00 -3.31 -1.68
N THR A 24 -5.69 -2.74 -2.65
CA THR A 24 -6.07 -1.31 -2.63
C THR A 24 -7.01 -1.02 -1.47
N ILE A 25 -8.05 -1.84 -1.27
CA ILE A 25 -9.00 -1.69 -0.16
C ILE A 25 -8.25 -1.81 1.18
N LEU A 26 -7.39 -2.82 1.34
CA LEU A 26 -6.59 -3.01 2.55
C LEU A 26 -5.69 -1.80 2.81
N ALA A 27 -5.04 -1.24 1.78
CA ALA A 27 -4.21 -0.05 1.92
C ALA A 27 -5.02 1.17 2.40
N VAL A 28 -6.21 1.40 1.82
CA VAL A 28 -7.10 2.48 2.25
C VAL A 28 -7.54 2.30 3.70
N VAL A 29 -7.97 1.10 4.07
CA VAL A 29 -8.37 0.76 5.45
C VAL A 29 -7.20 0.96 6.41
N PHE A 30 -6.01 0.51 6.03
CA PHE A 30 -4.80 0.69 6.81
C PHE A 30 -4.48 2.17 7.05
N ILE A 31 -4.56 3.02 6.02
CA ILE A 31 -4.38 4.47 6.14
C ILE A 31 -5.41 5.08 7.09
N LEU A 32 -6.68 4.71 6.96
CA LEU A 32 -7.77 5.27 7.77
C LEU A 32 -7.69 4.83 9.24
N GLN A 33 -7.40 3.56 9.51
CA GLN A 33 -7.29 3.03 10.88
C GLN A 33 -6.03 3.54 11.59
N ASN A 34 -4.90 3.66 10.89
CA ASN A 34 -3.61 3.99 11.50
C ASN A 34 -3.29 5.49 11.45
N ARG A 35 -4.31 6.34 11.56
CA ARG A 35 -4.15 7.81 11.63
C ARG A 35 -3.68 8.33 12.98
N THR A 36 -3.58 7.46 13.97
CA THR A 36 -3.04 7.79 15.30
C THR A 36 -1.64 8.36 15.15
N LYS A 37 -1.44 9.56 15.70
CA LYS A 37 -0.15 10.25 15.67
C LYS A 37 0.81 9.56 16.63
N VAL A 38 1.96 9.13 16.11
CA VAL A 38 3.06 8.58 16.90
C VAL A 38 4.24 9.53 16.77
N SER A 39 4.89 9.81 17.89
CA SER A 39 6.16 10.54 17.91
C SER A 39 7.30 9.54 17.75
N ILE A 40 8.14 9.75 16.75
CA ILE A 40 9.30 8.91 16.47
C ILE A 40 10.53 9.81 16.53
N ASP A 41 11.54 9.40 17.31
CA ASP A 41 12.81 10.11 17.38
C ASP A 41 13.77 9.55 16.33
N ILE A 42 14.14 10.38 15.37
CA ILE A 42 15.06 10.04 14.28
C ILE A 42 16.28 10.95 14.40
N LEU A 43 17.42 10.39 14.82
CA LEU A 43 18.71 11.10 14.85
C LEU A 43 18.63 12.46 15.59
N ALA A 44 17.98 12.49 16.76
CA ALA A 44 17.69 13.67 17.59
C ALA A 44 16.58 14.62 17.07
N ILE A 45 15.87 14.25 16.00
CA ILE A 45 14.70 14.98 15.50
C ILE A 45 13.44 14.18 15.85
N THR A 46 12.56 14.75 16.68
CA THR A 46 11.24 14.17 16.97
C THR A 46 10.28 14.51 15.84
N ILE A 47 9.80 13.50 15.13
CA ILE A 47 8.80 13.64 14.07
C ILE A 47 7.49 13.02 14.54
N THR A 48 6.45 13.84 14.67
CA THR A 48 5.09 13.37 14.93
C THR A 48 4.37 13.14 13.61
N SER A 49 4.07 11.88 13.30
CA SER A 49 3.37 11.52 12.07
C SER A 49 2.37 10.39 12.31
N PRO A 50 1.37 10.22 11.43
CA PRO A 50 0.57 9.01 11.42
C PRO A 50 1.47 7.79 11.17
N MET A 51 1.24 6.69 11.88
CA MET A 51 2.06 5.48 11.78
C MET A 51 2.21 4.96 10.33
N TRP A 52 1.13 5.06 9.54
CA TRP A 52 1.16 4.61 8.14
C TRP A 52 2.18 5.38 7.27
N VAL A 53 2.46 6.65 7.59
CA VAL A 53 3.43 7.47 6.86
C VAL A 53 4.84 6.94 7.09
N ALA A 54 5.19 6.64 8.34
CA ALA A 54 6.49 6.10 8.68
C ALA A 54 6.74 4.74 8.01
N LEU A 55 5.73 3.86 8.02
CA LEU A 55 5.82 2.54 7.39
C LEU A 55 5.93 2.63 5.87
N LEU A 56 5.17 3.54 5.23
CA LEU A 56 5.27 3.79 3.80
C LEU A 56 6.67 4.33 3.42
N ALA A 57 7.20 5.28 4.19
CA ALA A 57 8.53 5.82 3.96
C ALA A 57 9.61 4.73 4.05
N LEU A 58 9.56 3.89 5.09
CA LEU A 58 10.49 2.78 5.26
C LEU A 58 10.38 1.76 4.11
N PHE A 59 9.16 1.43 3.69
CA PHE A 59 8.91 0.55 2.55
C PHE A 59 9.52 1.12 1.26
N LEU A 60 9.33 2.41 0.97
CA LEU A 60 9.90 3.06 -0.21
C LEU A 60 11.43 3.06 -0.19
N VAL A 61 12.06 3.30 0.97
CA VAL A 61 13.52 3.21 1.14
C VAL A 61 14.02 1.79 0.85
N GLY A 62 13.38 0.78 1.46
CA GLY A 62 13.73 -0.63 1.23
C GLY A 62 13.52 -1.06 -0.22
N TRP A 63 12.42 -0.65 -0.85
CA TRP A 63 12.14 -0.93 -2.25
C TRP A 63 13.17 -0.28 -3.18
N ALA A 64 13.50 1.00 -2.95
CA ALA A 64 14.55 1.67 -3.71
C ALA A 64 15.89 0.93 -3.57
N ALA A 65 16.31 0.59 -2.34
CA ALA A 65 17.52 -0.20 -2.11
C ALA A 65 17.49 -1.56 -2.84
N GLY A 66 16.35 -2.26 -2.81
CA GLY A 66 16.12 -3.51 -3.54
C GLY A 66 16.24 -3.34 -5.06
N VAL A 67 15.64 -2.29 -5.63
CA VAL A 67 15.73 -1.99 -7.06
C VAL A 67 17.16 -1.66 -7.47
N LEU A 68 17.87 -0.82 -6.70
CA LEU A 68 19.27 -0.48 -6.98
C LEU A 68 20.19 -1.70 -6.91
N THR A 69 19.97 -2.60 -5.94
CA THR A 69 20.78 -3.83 -5.80
C THR A 69 20.44 -4.88 -6.87
N MET A 70 19.17 -5.04 -7.23
CA MET A 70 18.75 -5.94 -8.32
C MET A 70 19.25 -5.48 -9.69
N ARG A 71 19.30 -4.16 -9.92
CA ARG A 71 19.83 -3.58 -11.16
C ARG A 71 21.33 -3.84 -11.38
N ARG A 72 22.08 -4.17 -10.31
CA ARG A 72 23.50 -4.57 -10.40
C ARG A 72 23.71 -6.06 -10.69
N ARG A 73 22.67 -6.90 -10.61
CA ARG A 73 22.76 -8.36 -10.83
C ARG A 73 22.30 -8.81 -12.23
N ARG A 74 21.75 -7.90 -13.04
CA ARG A 74 21.57 -8.11 -14.48
C ARG A 74 22.71 -7.44 -15.23
#